data_AF-A0A167WQX7-F1
#
_entry.id   AF-A0A167WQX7-F1
#
_cell.length_a   1.000
_cell.length_b   1.000
_cell.length_c   1.000
_cell.angle_alpha   90.00
_cell.angle_beta   90.00
_cell.angle_gamma   90.00
#
_symmetry.space_group_name_H-M   'P 1'
#
loop_
_entity.id
_entity.type
_entity.pdbx_description
1 polymer ?
#
loop_
_entity_poly.entity_id
_entity_poly.type
_entity_poly.pdbx_seq_one_letter_code
_entity_poly.pdbx_strand_id
1 'polypeptide(L)' 'MSIYKVPGCNGEIHVSTLPSGDLTVKAHGDRAAIDVACAVAGRHFGTWNTQHENWIVPRRNSILLTNDLTICCKAVC' A
#
# COMPACT_ATOMS: atom_id res chain seq x y z
N MET A 1 5.57 -2.29 10.30
CA MET A 1 4.64 -2.76 9.24
C MET A 1 3.26 -2.32 9.67
N SER A 2 2.50 -1.72 8.75
CA SER A 2 1.14 -1.26 8.96
C SER A 2 0.19 -2.05 8.06
N ILE A 3 -0.97 -2.43 8.58
CA ILE A 3 -1.99 -3.19 7.83
C ILE A 3 -3.24 -2.34 7.70
N TYR A 4 -3.81 -2.29 6.50
CA TYR A 4 -5.01 -1.55 6.17
C TYR A 4 -6.08 -2.50 5.61
N LYS A 5 -7.29 -2.47 6.18
CA LYS A 5 -8.43 -3.21 5.64
C LYS A 5 -9.23 -2.34 4.69
N VAL A 6 -9.50 -2.87 3.50
CA VAL A 6 -10.36 -2.21 2.51
C VAL A 6 -11.84 -2.39 2.92
N PRO A 7 -12.61 -1.32 3.12
CA PRO A 7 -14.01 -1.43 3.55
C PRO A 7 -14.85 -2.21 2.55
N GLY A 8 -15.67 -3.14 3.04
CA GLY A 8 -16.54 -3.97 2.19
C GLY A 8 -15.82 -5.08 1.43
N CYS A 9 -14.56 -5.34 1.75
CA CYS A 9 -13.72 -6.35 1.10
C CYS A 9 -13.04 -7.25 2.16
N ASN A 10 -12.67 -8.46 1.76
CA ASN A 10 -11.92 -9.41 2.60
C ASN A 10 -10.40 -9.25 2.46
N GLY A 11 -9.94 -8.39 1.54
CA GLY A 11 -8.53 -8.11 1.34
C GLY A 11 -7.95 -7.03 2.27
N GLU A 12 -6.63 -7.02 2.34
CA GLU A 12 -5.85 -6.09 3.15
C GLU A 12 -4.59 -5.61 2.42
N ILE A 13 -4.10 -4.44 2.81
CA ILE A 13 -2.93 -3.78 2.25
C ILE A 13 -1.87 -3.67 3.34
N HIS A 14 -0.72 -4.26 3.07
CA HIS A 14 0.44 -4.26 3.94
C HIS A 14 1.42 -3.19 3.47
N VAL A 15 1.83 -2.33 4.39
CA VAL A 15 2.83 -1.29 4.16
C VAL A 15 4.02 -1.52 5.07
N SER A 16 5.21 -1.61 4.48
CA SER A 16 6.45 -1.76 5.22
C SER A 16 7.50 -0.78 4.72
N THR A 17 8.44 -0.41 5.58
CA THR A 17 9.54 0.50 5.23
C THR A 17 10.79 -0.32 4.92
N LEU A 18 11.39 -0.10 3.75
CA LEU A 18 12.68 -0.67 3.37
C LEU A 18 13.84 0.03 4.10
N PRO A 19 15.04 -0.58 4.16
CA PRO A 19 16.23 0.09 4.69
C PRO A 19 16.60 1.40 3.98
N SER A 20 16.23 1.57 2.70
CA SER A 20 16.37 2.83 1.97
C SER A 20 15.46 3.96 2.50
N GLY A 21 14.43 3.59 3.27
CA GLY A 21 13.34 4.46 3.71
C GLY A 21 12.17 4.53 2.73
N ASP A 22 12.25 3.85 1.57
CA ASP A 22 11.10 3.68 0.67
C ASP A 22 10.05 2.77 1.30
N LEU A 23 8.81 2.88 0.84
CA LEU A 23 7.72 2.03 1.30
C LEU A 23 7.47 0.90 0.31
N THR A 24 7.25 -0.31 0.81
CA THR A 24 6.59 -1.37 0.05
C THR A 24 5.11 -1.35 0.33
N VAL A 25 4.29 -1.50 -0.71
CA VAL A 25 2.84 -1.64 -0.62
C VAL A 25 2.44 -2.94 -1.30
N LYS A 26 1.89 -3.87 -0.53
CA LYS A 26 1.46 -5.18 -1.01
C LYS A 26 0.01 -5.42 -0.62
N ALA A 27 -0.81 -5.90 -1.55
CA ALA A 27 -2.19 -6.30 -1.26
C ALA A 27 -2.30 -7.82 -1.15
N HIS A 28 -3.19 -8.26 -0.28
CA HIS A 28 -3.56 -9.65 -0.06
C HIS A 28 -5.08 -9.81 -0.09
N GLY A 29 -5.56 -10.99 -0.46
CA GLY A 29 -6.98 -11.33 -0.48
C GLY A 29 -7.64 -11.03 -1.83
N ASP A 30 -8.72 -10.25 -1.82
CA ASP A 30 -9.56 -10.05 -2.99
C ASP A 30 -9.03 -8.99 -3.97
N ARG A 31 -9.63 -8.98 -5.17
CA ARG A 31 -9.23 -8.09 -6.25
C ARG A 31 -9.38 -6.62 -5.91
N ALA A 32 -10.36 -6.28 -5.07
CA ALA A 32 -10.60 -4.91 -4.65
C ALA A 32 -9.42 -4.35 -3.83
N ALA A 33 -8.81 -5.14 -2.94
CA ALA A 33 -7.60 -4.72 -2.23
C ALA A 33 -6.41 -4.50 -3.16
N ILE A 34 -6.27 -5.34 -4.19
CA ILE A 34 -5.22 -5.19 -5.22
C ILE A 34 -5.42 -3.89 -6.01
N ASP A 35 -6.66 -3.61 -6.44
CA ASP A 35 -6.97 -2.41 -7.21
C ASP A 35 -6.76 -1.13 -6.37
N VAL A 36 -7.10 -1.15 -5.07
CA VAL A 36 -6.83 -0.02 -4.16
C VAL A 36 -5.33 0.17 -3.95
N ALA A 37 -4.57 -0.90 -3.67
CA ALA A 37 -3.12 -0.80 -3.52
C ALA A 37 -2.43 -0.27 -4.78
N CYS A 38 -2.85 -0.74 -5.96
CA CYS A 38 -2.40 -0.25 -7.25
C CYS A 38 -2.71 1.25 -7.43
N ALA A 39 -3.96 1.66 -7.19
CA ALA A 39 -4.38 3.04 -7.34
C ALA A 39 -3.63 3.99 -6.40
N VAL A 40 -3.48 3.61 -5.13
CA VAL A 40 -2.77 4.44 -4.14
C VAL A 40 -1.27 4.49 -4.47
N ALA A 41 -0.62 3.35 -4.71
CA ALA A 41 0.80 3.34 -5.05
C ALA A 41 1.08 4.14 -6.33
N GLY A 42 0.24 3.99 -7.37
CA GLY A 42 0.39 4.73 -8.63
C GLY A 42 0.29 6.25 -8.47
N ARG A 43 -0.65 6.74 -7.65
CA ARG A 43 -0.77 8.19 -7.34
C ARG A 43 0.49 8.76 -6.69
N HIS A 44 1.22 7.93 -5.93
CA HIS A 44 2.41 8.31 -5.19
C HIS A 44 3.71 7.93 -5.90
N PHE A 45 3.67 7.77 -7.23
CA PHE A 45 4.83 7.42 -8.06
C PHE A 45 5.47 6.07 -7.69
N GLY A 46 4.64 5.13 -7.26
CA GLY A 46 5.05 3.77 -6.99
C GLY A 46 5.44 3.01 -8.25
N THR A 47 6.49 2.22 -8.15
CA THR A 47 6.92 1.32 -9.23
C THR A 47 6.60 -0.13 -8.83
N TRP A 48 6.00 -0.88 -9.74
CA TRP A 48 5.75 -2.30 -9.52
C TRP A 48 7.06 -3.10 -9.55
N ASN A 49 7.33 -3.83 -8.47
CA ASN A 49 8.42 -4.78 -8.39
C ASN A 49 7.87 -6.19 -8.65
N THR A 50 8.25 -6.75 -9.80
CA THR A 50 7.81 -8.07 -10.26
C THR A 50 8.40 -9.22 -9.44
N GLN A 51 9.56 -9.04 -8.80
CA GLN A 51 10.22 -10.09 -8.02
C GLN A 51 9.50 -10.33 -6.68
N HIS A 52 9.00 -9.27 -6.05
CA HIS A 52 8.37 -9.34 -4.73
C HIS A 52 6.84 -9.19 -4.77
N GLU A 53 6.30 -8.96 -5.96
CA GLU A 53 4.88 -8.69 -6.22
C GLU A 53 4.34 -7.59 -5.29
N ASN A 54 5.07 -6.47 -5.23
CA ASN A 54 4.69 -5.31 -4.45
C ASN A 54 5.03 -4.02 -5.19
N TRP A 55 4.42 -2.92 -4.76
CA TRP A 55 4.79 -1.58 -5.22
C TRP A 55 5.86 -1.01 -4.31
N ILE A 56 6.86 -0.34 -4.89
CA ILE A 56 7.87 0.42 -4.18
C ILE A 56 7.55 1.91 -4.37
N VAL A 57 7.28 2.60 -3.27
CA VAL A 57 6.92 4.01 -3.25
C VAL A 57 8.05 4.83 -2.63
N PRO A 58 8.56 5.88 -3.31
CA PRO A 58 9.68 6.66 -2.82
C PRO A 58 9.44 7.26 -1.44
N ARG A 59 10.47 7.25 -0.57
CA ARG A 59 10.42 7.81 0.79
C ARG A 59 9.75 9.18 0.89
N ARG A 60 10.03 10.08 -0.07
CA ARG A 60 9.50 11.45 -0.10
C ARG A 60 7.95 11.52 -0.15
N ASN A 61 7.30 10.44 -0.57
CA ASN A 61 5.84 10.35 -0.68
C ASN A 61 5.21 9.49 0.44
N SER A 62 6.01 9.01 1.39
CA SER A 62 5.56 8.08 2.45
C SER A 62 4.41 8.62 3.30
N ILE A 63 4.48 9.89 3.70
CA ILE A 63 3.43 10.55 4.50
C ILE A 63 2.12 10.64 3.70
N LEU A 64 2.19 11.08 2.44
CA LEU A 64 1.01 11.22 1.57
C LEU A 64 0.34 9.86 1.32
N LEU A 65 1.15 8.82 1.05
CA LEU A 65 0.64 7.46 0.88
C LEU A 65 -0.07 6.93 2.12
N THR A 66 0.55 7.12 3.29
CA THR A 66 0.01 6.63 4.56
C THR A 66 -1.31 7.35 4.90
N ASN A 67 -1.41 8.65 4.61
CA ASN A 67 -2.64 9.42 4.78
C ASN A 67 -3.76 8.94 3.84
N ASP A 68 -3.47 8.74 2.55
CA ASP A 68 -4.45 8.22 1.58
C ASP A 68 -4.98 6.85 2.00
N LEU A 69 -4.10 5.93 2.44
CA LEU A 69 -4.53 4.63 2.94
C LEU A 69 -5.36 4.75 4.22
N THR A 70 -5.07 5.71 5.09
CA THR A 70 -5.85 5.93 6.32
C THR A 70 -7.24 6.50 6.02
N ILE A 71 -7.39 7.27 4.94
CA ILE A 71 -8.67 7.81 4.49
C ILE A 71 -9.50 6.75 3.76
N CYS A 72 -8.86 6.02 2.84
CA CYS A 72 -9.54 5.03 2.00
C CYS A 72 -9.76 3.69 2.71
N CYS A 73 -8.98 3.39 3.74
CA CYS A 73 -8.96 2.10 4.41
C CYS A 73 -8.87 2.24 5.92
N LYS A 74 -9.31 1.22 6.65
CA LYS A 74 -9.20 1.19 8.11
C LYS A 74 -7.86 0.59 8.51
N ALA A 75 -6.99 1.38 9.14
CA ALA A 75 -5.78 0.86 9.74
C ALA A 75 -6.12 -0.14 10.87
N VAL A 76 -5.41 -1.27 10.91
CA VAL A 76 -5.54 -2.30 11.95
C VAL A 76 -4.18 -2.43 12.62
N CYS A 77 -4.14 -2.20 13.93
CA CYS A 77 -2.95 -2.34 14.76
C CYS A 77 -2.68 -3.81 15.10
#